data_AF-A0A1G8D6I3-F1
#
_entry.id   AF-A0A1G8D6I3-F1
#
_cell.length_a   1.000
_cell.length_b   1.000
_cell.length_c   1.000
_cell.angle_alpha   90.00
_cell.angle_beta   90.00
_cell.angle_gamma   90.00
#
_symmetry.space_group_name_H-M   'P 1'
#
loop_
_entity.id
_entity.type
_entity.pdbx_description
1 polymer ?
#
loop_
_entity_poly.entity_id
_entity_poly.type
_entity_poly.pdbx_seq_one_letter_code
_entity_poly.pdbx_strand_id
1 'polypeptide(L)'
;MEIKPNPVQVIPPSAEQKELYEAPFQQKADVAIAIEKPKLTPEQLTSIPDVIDGHQLSPKDKYDLLLDALVVDQKDVYYFVDDKGYIMRHFTEEPTDKEKRFVNFEDVTFDMKKTQLNEQNFEYLKKSLKYLGFGENLNSALEVRLKEGSDKFTLGASAAFSTPNAKDMVNYELRFSKSKTTDNYFLNDYQATLEKGNANGTVQEPVSRVFTLNKGNDITAKEAYNLLSGRSIQKNAEITDKQNLTESGEPTKRKEEVWMKLDFDKKNEQGQFSFKTFYKNYGFDLDKAVTDHPIKELNDPDHRERLMSSLKRGNLQSVTLEKNGTEEKAFVAASPQFKNLSLYDKDLKLVYQKPQEAKVQNQEDTGYQRSR
;
A
#
# COMPACT_ATOMS: atom_id res chain seq x y z
N MET A 1 -3.30 14.07 -0.92
CA MET A 1 -3.18 12.69 -0.40
C MET A 1 -1.97 12.69 0.49
N GLU A 2 -2.17 12.47 1.77
CA GLU A 2 -1.11 12.31 2.74
C GLU A 2 -1.03 10.84 3.09
N ILE A 3 0.18 10.27 3.06
CA ILE A 3 0.43 8.91 3.57
C ILE A 3 0.96 9.09 4.98
N LYS A 4 0.29 8.46 5.95
CA LYS A 4 0.73 8.44 7.35
C LYS A 4 1.40 7.11 7.66
N PRO A 5 2.51 7.10 8.43
CA PRO A 5 3.05 5.86 8.99
C PRO A 5 1.97 5.18 9.82
N ASN A 6 1.97 3.85 9.82
CA ASN A 6 1.19 3.12 10.79
C ASN A 6 1.89 3.20 12.16
N PRO A 7 1.11 3.06 13.25
CA PRO A 7 1.63 2.90 14.58
C PRO A 7 2.66 1.77 14.68
N VAL A 8 3.45 1.78 15.76
CA VAL A 8 4.41 0.71 16.04
C VAL A 8 3.64 -0.61 16.15
N GLN A 9 4.05 -1.56 15.32
CA GLN A 9 3.48 -2.90 15.26
C GLN A 9 4.50 -3.91 15.75
N VAL A 10 4.06 -4.76 16.66
CA VAL A 10 4.82 -5.88 17.23
C VAL A 10 4.27 -7.21 16.72
N ILE A 11 5.01 -8.30 16.90
CA ILE A 11 4.50 -9.63 16.60
C ILE A 11 3.51 -10.02 17.71
N PRO A 12 2.21 -10.15 17.43
CA PRO A 12 1.21 -10.39 18.46
C PRO A 12 1.36 -11.79 19.09
N PRO A 13 0.73 -12.05 20.26
CA PRO A 13 0.64 -13.40 20.81
C PRO A 13 -0.04 -14.37 19.85
N SER A 14 0.43 -15.62 19.83
CA SER A 14 -0.28 -16.72 19.20
C SER A 14 -1.59 -17.02 19.93
N ALA A 15 -2.53 -17.70 19.26
CA ALA A 15 -3.78 -18.14 19.89
C ALA A 15 -3.53 -18.99 21.14
N GLU A 16 -2.54 -19.88 21.09
CA GLU A 16 -2.11 -20.70 22.22
C GLU A 16 -1.55 -19.87 23.37
N GLN A 17 -0.74 -18.84 23.08
CA GLN A 17 -0.23 -17.94 24.12
C GLN A 17 -1.37 -17.16 24.79
N LYS A 18 -2.39 -16.73 24.04
CA LYS A 18 -3.58 -16.09 24.61
C LYS A 18 -4.39 -17.06 25.47
N GLU A 19 -4.63 -18.28 24.99
CA GLU A 19 -5.37 -19.31 25.73
C GLU A 19 -4.68 -19.66 27.04
N LEU A 20 -3.35 -19.84 27.03
CA LEU A 20 -2.55 -20.08 28.23
C LEU A 20 -2.60 -18.90 29.22
N TYR A 21 -2.62 -17.67 28.72
CA TYR A 21 -2.73 -16.47 29.56
C TYR A 21 -4.14 -16.33 30.16
N GLU A 22 -5.20 -16.64 29.41
CA GLU A 22 -6.60 -16.51 29.82
C GLU A 22 -7.08 -17.66 30.73
N ALA A 23 -6.47 -18.84 30.63
CA ALA A 23 -6.86 -20.06 31.36
C ALA A 23 -7.06 -19.87 32.89
N PRO A 24 -6.22 -19.12 33.63
CA PRO A 24 -6.42 -18.85 35.05
C PRO A 24 -7.72 -18.08 35.36
N PHE A 25 -8.16 -17.21 34.45
CA PHE A 25 -9.33 -16.34 34.67
C PHE A 25 -10.66 -17.02 34.33
N GLN A 26 -10.62 -18.13 33.59
CA GLN A 26 -11.80 -18.89 33.18
C GLN A 26 -12.17 -20.03 34.16
N GLN A 27 -11.29 -20.40 35.09
CA GLN A 27 -11.51 -21.50 36.02
C GLN A 27 -12.06 -21.01 37.38
N LYS A 28 -12.93 -21.82 38.02
CA LYS A 28 -13.44 -21.54 39.37
C LYS A 28 -12.29 -21.58 40.39
N ALA A 29 -12.33 -20.67 41.36
CA ALA A 29 -11.25 -20.34 42.31
C ALA A 29 -10.63 -21.50 43.15
N ASP A 30 -11.15 -22.72 43.07
CA ASP A 30 -10.82 -23.82 43.99
C ASP A 30 -9.84 -24.87 43.44
N VAL A 31 -9.28 -24.69 42.23
CA VAL A 31 -8.33 -25.64 41.63
C VAL A 31 -6.95 -24.99 41.48
N ALA A 32 -6.03 -25.30 42.40
CA ALA A 32 -4.63 -24.90 42.30
C ALA A 32 -3.87 -25.85 41.36
N ILE A 33 -3.73 -25.45 40.08
CA ILE A 33 -2.80 -26.08 39.14
C ILE A 33 -1.64 -25.09 38.92
N ALA A 34 -0.41 -25.59 38.81
CA ALA A 34 0.72 -24.80 38.34
C ALA A 34 0.50 -24.48 36.85
N ILE A 35 0.01 -23.27 36.55
CA ILE A 35 -0.25 -22.83 35.18
C ILE A 35 1.08 -22.35 34.58
N GLU A 36 1.51 -23.01 33.51
CA GLU A 36 2.68 -22.57 32.75
C GLU A 36 2.41 -21.21 32.12
N LYS A 37 3.22 -20.20 32.47
CA LYS A 37 3.10 -18.87 31.86
C LYS A 37 3.54 -18.93 30.39
N PRO A 38 2.77 -18.42 29.43
CA PRO A 38 3.15 -18.45 28.02
C PRO A 38 4.46 -17.69 27.81
N LYS A 39 5.48 -18.33 27.22
CA LYS A 39 6.78 -17.67 26.96
C LYS A 39 6.72 -16.89 25.66
N LEU A 40 7.32 -15.70 25.64
CA LEU A 40 7.50 -14.92 24.41
C LEU A 40 8.64 -15.50 23.56
N THR A 41 8.46 -15.53 22.25
CA THR A 41 9.54 -15.95 21.33
C THR A 41 10.62 -14.88 21.22
N PRO A 42 11.84 -15.23 20.80
CA PRO A 42 12.88 -14.24 20.53
C PRO A 42 12.42 -13.15 19.55
N GLU A 43 11.68 -13.52 18.51
CA GLU A 43 11.17 -12.59 17.49
C GLU A 43 10.15 -11.61 18.11
N GLN A 44 9.26 -12.11 18.97
CA GLN A 44 8.32 -11.27 19.71
C GLN A 44 9.06 -10.27 20.61
N LEU A 45 10.03 -10.74 21.39
CA LEU A 45 10.83 -9.89 22.28
C LEU A 45 11.60 -8.81 21.52
N THR A 46 12.15 -9.12 20.34
CA THR A 46 12.83 -8.14 19.49
C THR A 46 11.88 -7.16 18.82
N SER A 47 10.64 -7.57 18.57
CA SER A 47 9.63 -6.68 17.98
C SER A 47 9.07 -5.66 18.96
N ILE A 48 9.20 -5.90 20.27
CA ILE A 48 8.73 -5.01 21.33
C ILE A 48 9.81 -3.95 21.64
N PRO A 49 9.47 -2.65 21.62
CA PRO A 49 10.42 -1.59 21.95
C PRO A 49 10.96 -1.73 23.37
N ASP A 50 12.14 -1.19 23.60
CA ASP A 50 12.80 -1.16 24.91
C ASP A 50 12.39 0.07 25.72
N VAL A 51 11.96 1.13 25.05
CA VAL A 51 11.38 2.31 25.70
C VAL A 51 10.06 2.68 25.02
N ILE A 52 9.04 3.00 25.80
CA ILE A 52 7.78 3.60 25.33
C ILE A 52 7.53 4.87 26.14
N ASP A 53 7.34 6.01 25.47
CA ASP A 53 7.10 7.32 26.09
C ASP A 53 8.12 7.68 27.18
N GLY A 54 9.39 7.31 26.94
CA GLY A 54 10.50 7.52 27.87
C GLY A 54 10.61 6.50 29.01
N HIS A 55 9.68 5.54 29.13
CA HIS A 55 9.76 4.46 30.12
C HIS A 55 10.51 3.24 29.61
N GLN A 56 11.58 2.85 30.31
CA GLN A 56 12.38 1.67 30.00
C GLN A 56 11.63 0.39 30.40
N LEU A 57 11.31 -0.45 29.43
CA LEU A 57 10.60 -1.71 29.63
C LEU A 57 11.52 -2.76 30.25
N SER A 58 11.10 -3.30 31.38
CA SER A 58 11.68 -4.53 31.93
C SER A 58 11.25 -5.77 31.11
N PRO A 59 11.90 -6.94 31.27
CA PRO A 59 11.40 -8.18 30.66
C PRO A 59 9.96 -8.52 31.06
N LYS A 60 9.53 -8.13 32.26
CA LYS A 60 8.15 -8.27 32.72
C LYS A 60 7.24 -7.28 32.00
N ASP A 61 7.68 -6.04 31.80
CA ASP A 61 6.86 -5.02 31.14
C ASP A 61 6.59 -5.41 29.68
N LYS A 62 7.58 -5.98 28.98
CA LYS A 62 7.40 -6.53 27.62
C LYS A 62 6.38 -7.67 27.59
N TYR A 63 6.35 -8.48 28.64
CA TYR A 63 5.36 -9.55 28.80
C TYR A 63 3.95 -8.98 28.99
N ASP A 64 3.79 -8.08 29.97
CA ASP A 64 2.52 -7.46 30.32
C ASP A 64 1.96 -6.66 29.14
N LEU A 65 2.82 -5.98 28.37
CA LEU A 65 2.42 -5.25 27.16
C LEU A 65 1.81 -6.16 26.09
N LEU A 66 2.41 -7.33 25.87
CA LEU A 66 2.02 -8.21 24.76
C LEU A 66 0.79 -9.06 25.10
N LEU A 67 0.65 -9.49 26.35
CA LEU A 67 -0.37 -10.46 26.78
C LEU A 67 -1.49 -9.85 27.64
N ASP A 68 -1.33 -8.62 28.12
CA ASP A 68 -2.26 -7.93 29.03
C ASP A 68 -2.27 -6.42 28.72
N ALA A 69 -2.41 -5.59 29.75
CA ALA A 69 -2.16 -4.17 29.77
C ALA A 69 -0.90 -3.85 30.60
N LEU A 70 0.10 -3.26 29.95
CA LEU A 70 1.24 -2.64 30.62
C LEU A 70 0.81 -1.32 31.25
N VAL A 71 0.82 -1.26 32.58
CA VAL A 71 0.64 -0.02 33.34
C VAL A 71 2.00 0.53 33.70
N VAL A 72 2.29 1.74 33.23
CA VAL A 72 3.55 2.45 33.51
C VAL A 72 3.27 3.60 34.47
N ASP A 73 3.83 3.53 35.67
CA ASP A 73 3.55 4.43 36.81
C ASP A 73 2.09 4.42 37.29
N GLN A 74 1.78 5.16 38.37
CA GLN A 74 0.39 5.48 38.79
C GLN A 74 -0.28 6.51 37.85
N LYS A 75 0.08 6.51 36.56
CA LYS A 75 -0.46 7.45 35.57
C LYS A 75 -1.78 6.93 35.02
N ASP A 76 -2.58 7.87 34.55
CA ASP A 76 -3.89 7.66 33.91
C ASP A 76 -3.79 7.01 32.51
N VAL A 77 -2.73 6.26 32.22
CA VAL A 77 -2.47 5.63 30.91
C VAL A 77 -1.93 4.23 31.07
N TYR A 78 -2.49 3.28 30.31
CA TYR A 78 -1.92 1.94 30.13
C TYR A 78 -1.77 1.60 28.65
N TYR A 79 -0.86 0.69 28.37
CA TYR A 79 -0.50 0.27 27.02
C TYR A 79 -0.92 -1.17 26.80
N PHE A 80 -1.37 -1.50 25.60
CA PHE A 80 -1.74 -2.87 25.24
C PHE A 80 -1.52 -3.10 23.75
N VAL A 81 -1.47 -4.35 23.33
CA VAL A 81 -1.34 -4.72 21.91
C VAL A 81 -2.70 -5.18 21.37
N ASP A 82 -3.17 -4.56 20.30
CA ASP A 82 -4.44 -4.93 19.68
C ASP A 82 -4.35 -6.23 18.86
N ASP A 83 -5.47 -6.65 18.27
CA ASP A 83 -5.56 -7.86 17.44
C ASP A 83 -4.71 -7.80 16.16
N LYS A 84 -4.37 -6.58 15.71
CA LYS A 84 -3.50 -6.32 14.57
C LYS A 84 -2.03 -6.18 14.98
N GLY A 85 -1.72 -6.25 16.27
CA GLY A 85 -0.37 -6.11 16.79
C GLY A 85 0.08 -4.66 16.98
N TYR A 86 -0.81 -3.67 16.89
CA TYR A 86 -0.46 -2.28 17.17
C TYR A 86 -0.36 -2.05 18.67
N ILE A 87 0.64 -1.28 19.08
CA ILE A 87 0.73 -0.81 20.46
C ILE A 87 -0.21 0.38 20.63
N MET A 88 -1.16 0.23 21.53
CA MET A 88 -2.23 1.17 21.84
C MET A 88 -1.99 1.82 23.20
N ARG A 89 -2.38 3.08 23.34
CA ARG A 89 -2.58 3.78 24.62
C ARG A 89 -4.05 3.81 24.96
N HIS A 90 -4.39 3.35 26.15
CA HIS A 90 -5.66 3.68 26.78
C HIS A 90 -5.43 4.75 27.83
N PHE A 91 -6.19 5.84 27.73
CA PHE A 91 -6.20 6.90 28.73
C PHE A 91 -7.45 6.73 29.59
N THR A 92 -7.29 6.73 30.90
CA THR A 92 -8.41 6.63 31.86
C THR A 92 -9.25 7.92 31.89
N GLU A 93 -8.67 9.05 31.47
CA GLU A 93 -9.38 10.28 31.08
C GLU A 93 -9.40 10.40 29.55
N GLU A 94 -10.47 10.98 28.96
CA GLU A 94 -10.57 11.06 27.49
C GLU A 94 -9.39 11.85 26.89
N PRO A 95 -8.61 11.25 25.96
CA PRO A 95 -7.53 11.96 25.32
C PRO A 95 -8.12 13.04 24.41
N THR A 96 -7.59 14.25 24.51
CA THR A 96 -8.00 15.38 23.68
C THR A 96 -7.68 15.20 22.19
N ASP A 97 -6.84 14.21 21.86
CA ASP A 97 -6.45 13.86 20.50
C ASP A 97 -6.52 12.33 20.31
N LYS A 98 -7.33 11.88 19.35
CA LYS A 98 -7.51 10.46 19.04
C LYS A 98 -6.25 9.82 18.47
N GLU A 99 -5.38 10.58 17.79
CA GLU A 99 -4.13 10.05 17.24
C GLU A 99 -3.14 9.65 18.34
N LYS A 100 -3.24 10.26 19.53
CA LYS A 100 -2.42 9.88 20.72
C LYS A 100 -2.72 8.49 21.26
N ARG A 101 -3.83 7.86 20.85
CA ARG A 101 -4.18 6.48 21.24
C ARG A 101 -3.25 5.44 20.62
N PHE A 102 -2.45 5.81 19.62
CA PHE A 102 -1.50 4.93 18.98
C PHE A 102 -0.07 5.30 19.38
N VAL A 103 0.74 4.31 19.75
CA VAL A 103 2.18 4.52 19.96
C VAL A 103 2.87 4.57 18.60
N ASN A 104 3.52 5.69 18.29
CA ASN A 104 4.20 5.91 17.02
C ASN A 104 5.71 5.69 17.15
N PHE A 105 6.42 5.62 16.01
CA PHE A 105 7.87 5.38 16.00
C PHE A 105 8.70 6.49 16.66
N GLU A 106 8.14 7.68 16.83
CA GLU A 106 8.77 8.80 17.56
C GLU A 106 8.67 8.65 19.09
N ASP A 107 7.75 7.80 19.56
CA ASP A 107 7.46 7.60 20.98
C ASP A 107 8.26 6.44 21.58
N VAL A 108 9.02 5.70 20.75
CA VAL A 108 9.68 4.47 21.15
C VAL A 108 11.17 4.47 20.85
N THR A 109 11.91 3.67 21.62
CA THR A 109 13.27 3.26 21.25
C THR A 109 13.40 1.75 21.36
N PHE A 110 14.29 1.19 20.55
CA PHE A 110 14.71 -0.20 20.64
C PHE A 110 16.16 -0.19 21.14
N ASP A 111 16.54 -1.14 21.99
CA ASP A 111 17.91 -1.41 22.39
C ASP A 111 18.59 -2.04 21.18
N MET A 112 19.02 -1.13 20.30
CA MET A 112 19.66 -1.44 19.04
C MET A 112 20.87 -2.29 19.38
N LYS A 113 20.94 -3.54 18.89
CA LYS A 113 22.26 -4.13 18.60
C LYS A 113 22.99 -3.05 17.84
N LYS A 114 24.14 -2.59 18.35
CA LYS A 114 24.96 -1.45 17.87
C LYS A 114 25.34 -1.60 16.39
N THR A 115 24.37 -1.59 15.51
CA THR A 115 24.50 -1.77 14.08
C THR A 115 24.60 -0.37 13.56
N GLN A 116 25.80 0.01 13.12
CA GLN A 116 26.03 1.31 12.56
C GLN A 116 25.14 1.47 11.32
N LEU A 117 24.31 2.50 11.32
CA LEU A 117 23.43 2.79 10.18
C LEU A 117 24.29 3.04 8.94
N ASN A 118 24.00 2.34 7.85
CA ASN A 118 24.58 2.64 6.56
C ASN A 118 23.87 3.86 5.97
N GLU A 119 24.42 5.06 6.21
CA GLU A 119 23.83 6.34 5.81
C GLU A 119 23.53 6.42 4.31
N GLN A 120 24.41 5.87 3.46
CA GLN A 120 24.19 5.87 2.01
C GLN A 120 22.97 5.02 1.62
N ASN A 121 22.82 3.85 2.24
CA ASN A 121 21.66 3.00 2.01
C ASN A 121 20.37 3.61 2.59
N PHE A 122 20.45 4.26 3.75
CA PHE A 122 19.32 4.98 4.33
C PHE A 122 18.84 6.11 3.41
N GLU A 123 19.74 6.97 2.92
CA GLU A 123 19.42 8.03 1.96
C GLU A 123 18.82 7.48 0.65
N TYR A 124 19.33 6.36 0.16
CA TYR A 124 18.76 5.69 -1.00
C TYR A 124 17.32 5.25 -0.75
N LEU A 125 17.05 4.59 0.39
CA LEU A 125 15.71 4.11 0.74
C LEU A 125 14.72 5.26 0.95
N LYS A 126 15.13 6.36 1.60
CA LYS A 126 14.30 7.59 1.71
C LYS A 126 13.89 8.13 0.35
N LYS A 127 14.84 8.23 -0.58
CA LYS A 127 14.57 8.65 -1.96
C LYS A 127 13.60 7.68 -2.66
N SER A 128 13.82 6.37 -2.52
CA SER A 128 12.91 5.36 -3.09
C SER A 128 11.48 5.49 -2.56
N LEU A 129 11.29 5.65 -1.25
CA LEU A 129 9.97 5.89 -0.65
C LEU A 129 9.31 7.15 -1.21
N LYS A 130 10.07 8.24 -1.33
CA LYS A 130 9.60 9.49 -1.94
C LYS A 130 9.17 9.30 -3.40
N TYR A 131 9.98 8.64 -4.23
CA TYR A 131 9.65 8.38 -5.64
C TYR A 131 8.44 7.45 -5.82
N LEU A 132 8.24 6.51 -4.90
CA LEU A 132 7.08 5.62 -4.88
C LEU A 132 5.80 6.31 -4.36
N GLY A 133 5.89 7.57 -3.91
CA GLY A 133 4.76 8.35 -3.43
C GLY A 133 4.40 8.13 -1.97
N PHE A 134 5.30 7.54 -1.17
CA PHE A 134 5.14 7.40 0.29
C PHE A 134 5.60 8.65 1.07
N GLY A 135 6.27 9.59 0.39
CA GLY A 135 6.73 10.83 1.02
C GLY A 135 7.88 10.59 1.99
N GLU A 136 7.93 11.40 3.06
CA GLU A 136 9.02 11.42 4.04
C GLU A 136 8.57 10.98 5.44
N ASN A 137 7.28 10.78 5.66
CA ASN A 137 6.70 10.47 6.97
C ASN A 137 7.11 9.07 7.50
N LEU A 138 7.63 8.19 6.64
CA LEU A 138 8.15 6.88 7.02
C LEU A 138 9.64 6.90 7.42
N ASN A 139 10.34 8.03 7.28
CA ASN A 139 11.80 8.08 7.45
C ASN A 139 12.24 7.71 8.88
N SER A 140 11.55 8.20 9.91
CA SER A 140 11.86 7.88 11.31
C SER A 140 11.65 6.40 11.60
N ALA A 141 10.51 5.83 11.15
CA ALA A 141 10.21 4.41 11.30
C ALA A 141 11.24 3.53 10.57
N LEU A 142 11.64 3.93 9.36
CA LEU A 142 12.68 3.27 8.59
C LEU A 142 14.03 3.29 9.33
N GLU A 143 14.43 4.44 9.86
CA GLU A 143 15.68 4.59 10.60
C GLU A 143 15.73 3.66 11.81
N VAL A 144 14.65 3.62 12.60
CA VAL A 144 14.52 2.73 13.76
C VAL A 144 14.69 1.27 13.35
N ARG A 145 13.98 0.83 12.31
CA ARG A 145 14.06 -0.56 11.81
C ARG A 145 15.42 -0.93 11.24
N LEU A 146 16.10 0.00 10.56
CA LEU A 146 17.44 -0.25 10.04
C LEU A 146 18.47 -0.42 11.17
N LYS A 147 18.34 0.35 12.25
CA LYS A 147 19.22 0.25 13.43
C LYS A 147 18.91 -0.97 14.30
N GLU A 148 17.66 -1.45 14.30
CA GLU A 148 17.24 -2.72 14.92
C GLU A 148 18.11 -3.89 14.39
N GLY A 149 18.44 -3.85 13.09
CA GLY A 149 19.38 -4.79 12.46
C GLY A 149 18.78 -6.14 12.05
N SER A 150 17.45 -6.27 12.10
CA SER A 150 16.72 -7.47 11.68
C SER A 150 16.83 -7.70 10.17
N ASP A 151 17.15 -8.94 9.75
CA ASP A 151 17.34 -9.30 8.33
C ASP A 151 16.11 -9.02 7.45
N LYS A 152 14.92 -8.97 8.04
CA LYS A 152 13.66 -8.64 7.39
C LYS A 152 12.79 -7.82 8.33
N PHE A 153 12.10 -6.83 7.80
CA PHE A 153 11.10 -6.07 8.53
C PHE A 153 10.06 -5.49 7.57
N THR A 154 8.96 -5.00 8.13
CA THR A 154 7.93 -4.28 7.38
C THR A 154 7.71 -2.87 7.95
N LEU A 155 7.24 -1.97 7.09
CA LEU A 155 6.69 -0.67 7.50
C LEU A 155 5.25 -0.59 7.03
N GLY A 156 4.33 -0.37 7.96
CA GLY A 156 2.94 -0.08 7.64
C GLY A 156 2.77 1.40 7.31
N ALA A 157 1.87 1.71 6.38
CA ALA A 157 1.43 3.07 6.11
C ALA A 157 -0.03 3.07 5.64
N SER A 158 -0.75 4.17 5.84
CA SER A 158 -2.13 4.29 5.37
C SER A 158 -2.38 5.63 4.71
N ALA A 159 -3.30 5.65 3.74
CA ALA A 159 -3.71 6.86 3.05
C ALA A 159 -5.23 6.90 2.86
N ALA A 160 -5.79 8.08 3.08
CA ALA A 160 -7.18 8.35 2.76
C ALA A 160 -7.32 8.96 1.36
N PHE A 161 -8.30 8.47 0.61
CA PHE A 161 -8.67 9.00 -0.70
C PHE A 161 -10.13 9.44 -0.68
N SER A 162 -10.34 10.75 -0.69
CA SER A 162 -11.68 11.31 -0.83
C SER A 162 -12.15 11.18 -2.28
N THR A 163 -13.31 10.58 -2.44
CA THR A 163 -14.15 10.66 -3.64
C THR A 163 -15.31 11.62 -3.34
N PRO A 164 -16.06 12.10 -4.36
CA PRO A 164 -17.26 12.91 -4.14
C PRO A 164 -18.25 12.34 -3.10
N ASN A 165 -18.36 11.02 -2.98
CA ASN A 165 -19.42 10.37 -2.20
C ASN A 165 -18.92 9.60 -0.98
N ALA A 166 -17.62 9.35 -0.88
CA ALA A 166 -17.05 8.47 0.13
C ALA A 166 -15.56 8.73 0.35
N LYS A 167 -15.05 8.24 1.48
CA LYS A 167 -13.63 8.24 1.80
C LYS A 167 -13.11 6.80 1.75
N ASP A 168 -12.34 6.51 0.73
CA ASP A 168 -11.63 5.24 0.60
C ASP A 168 -10.39 5.25 1.51
N MET A 169 -10.05 4.09 2.06
CA MET A 169 -8.84 3.89 2.85
C MET A 169 -7.95 2.88 2.14
N VAL A 170 -6.65 3.18 2.03
CA VAL A 170 -5.66 2.23 1.55
C VAL A 170 -4.63 1.99 2.63
N ASN A 171 -4.46 0.72 2.99
CA ASN A 171 -3.42 0.25 3.89
C ASN A 171 -2.28 -0.34 3.05
N TYR A 172 -1.06 0.07 3.34
CA TYR A 172 0.17 -0.35 2.68
C TYR A 172 1.07 -1.08 3.67
N GLU A 173 1.64 -2.20 3.24
CA GLU A 173 2.67 -2.94 3.98
C GLU A 173 3.91 -3.05 3.10
N LEU A 174 4.94 -2.27 3.42
CA LEU A 174 6.20 -2.20 2.69
C LEU A 174 7.17 -3.22 3.26
N ARG A 175 7.74 -4.11 2.43
CA ARG A 175 8.54 -5.25 2.91
C ARG A 175 10.00 -5.09 2.53
N PHE A 176 10.86 -5.08 3.54
CA PHE A 176 12.29 -4.85 3.43
C PHE A 176 13.08 -6.11 3.78
N SER A 177 14.26 -6.25 3.19
CA SER A 177 15.23 -7.26 3.63
C SER A 177 16.67 -6.79 3.48
N LYS A 178 17.53 -7.26 4.38
CA LYS A 178 18.98 -7.11 4.30
C LYS A 178 19.55 -7.98 3.18
N SER A 179 20.56 -7.47 2.51
CA SER A 179 21.39 -8.23 1.58
C SER A 179 22.12 -9.37 2.29
N LYS A 180 22.28 -10.51 1.61
CA LYS A 180 23.10 -11.62 2.13
C LYS A 180 24.61 -11.38 1.97
N THR A 181 25.01 -10.41 1.15
CA THR A 181 26.41 -10.19 0.76
C THR A 181 26.93 -8.81 1.16
N THR A 182 26.06 -7.90 1.56
CA THR A 182 26.41 -6.52 1.96
C THR A 182 25.56 -6.10 3.15
N ASP A 183 25.88 -4.96 3.77
CA ASP A 183 25.03 -4.38 4.84
C ASP A 183 23.86 -3.54 4.30
N ASN A 184 23.57 -3.61 3.00
CA ASN A 184 22.48 -2.84 2.40
C ASN A 184 21.14 -3.55 2.62
N TYR A 185 20.12 -2.76 2.94
CA TYR A 185 18.71 -3.15 2.89
C TYR A 185 18.08 -2.75 1.56
N PHE A 186 17.08 -3.53 1.15
CA PHE A 186 16.28 -3.29 -0.03
C PHE A 186 14.80 -3.29 0.32
N LEU A 187 14.05 -2.34 -0.23
CA LEU A 187 12.60 -2.43 -0.34
C LEU A 187 12.28 -3.35 -1.52
N ASN A 188 11.69 -4.52 -1.24
CA ASN A 188 11.49 -5.56 -2.26
C ASN A 188 10.15 -5.40 -2.99
N ASP A 189 9.11 -5.15 -2.21
CA ASP A 189 7.74 -5.03 -2.67
C ASP A 189 6.89 -4.33 -1.60
N TYR A 190 5.64 -4.04 -1.94
CA TYR A 190 4.65 -3.68 -0.94
C TYR A 190 3.29 -4.29 -1.28
N GLN A 191 2.52 -4.63 -0.24
CA GLN A 191 1.09 -4.92 -0.40
C GLN A 191 0.30 -3.63 -0.25
N ALA A 192 -0.72 -3.44 -1.10
CA ALA A 192 -1.75 -2.44 -0.87
C ALA A 192 -3.11 -3.12 -0.75
N THR A 193 -3.89 -2.70 0.23
CA THR A 193 -5.26 -3.16 0.50
C THR A 193 -6.18 -1.95 0.47
N LEU A 194 -7.14 -1.95 -0.46
CA LEU A 194 -8.13 -0.91 -0.62
C LEU A 194 -9.44 -1.31 0.06
N GLU A 195 -9.87 -0.49 1.00
CA GLU A 195 -11.19 -0.51 1.63
C GLU A 195 -12.00 0.65 1.04
N LYS A 196 -13.07 0.31 0.31
CA LYS A 196 -13.97 1.31 -0.28
C LYS A 196 -14.82 1.94 0.81
N GLY A 197 -14.95 3.26 0.79
CA GLY A 197 -15.82 3.96 1.72
C GLY A 197 -17.29 3.62 1.46
N ASN A 198 -18.08 3.55 2.53
CA ASN A 198 -19.51 3.23 2.47
C ASN A 198 -20.32 4.41 1.92
N ALA A 199 -20.40 4.55 0.59
CA ALA A 199 -21.25 5.58 -0.03
C ALA A 199 -22.76 5.31 0.16
N ASN A 200 -23.17 4.02 0.19
CA ASN A 200 -24.59 3.60 0.20
C ASN A 200 -24.93 2.66 1.38
N GLY A 201 -24.10 2.62 2.42
CA GLY A 201 -24.29 1.70 3.56
C GLY A 201 -23.92 0.24 3.30
N THR A 202 -23.43 -0.10 2.10
CA THR A 202 -22.94 -1.44 1.77
C THR A 202 -21.42 -1.50 1.92
N VAL A 203 -20.94 -2.34 2.85
CA VAL A 203 -19.52 -2.66 3.00
C VAL A 203 -19.10 -3.57 1.86
N GLN A 204 -18.04 -3.20 1.15
CA GLN A 204 -17.42 -4.03 0.13
C GLN A 204 -16.24 -4.77 0.73
N GLU A 205 -16.00 -6.00 0.27
CA GLU A 205 -14.81 -6.75 0.63
C GLU A 205 -13.55 -5.98 0.23
N PRO A 206 -12.53 -5.89 1.10
CA PRO A 206 -11.28 -5.22 0.77
C PRO A 206 -10.58 -5.90 -0.41
N VAL A 207 -9.96 -5.10 -1.27
CA VAL A 207 -9.23 -5.59 -2.44
C VAL A 207 -7.74 -5.40 -2.22
N SER A 208 -6.97 -6.49 -2.24
CA SER A 208 -5.54 -6.48 -1.96
C SER A 208 -4.69 -6.95 -3.13
N ARG A 209 -3.47 -6.40 -3.23
CA ARG A 209 -2.45 -6.85 -4.18
C ARG A 209 -1.05 -6.51 -3.71
N VAL A 210 -0.09 -7.42 -3.96
CA VAL A 210 1.35 -7.17 -3.84
C VAL A 210 1.89 -6.57 -5.14
N PHE A 211 2.71 -5.54 -5.00
CA PHE A 211 3.42 -4.85 -6.07
C PHE A 211 4.93 -5.00 -5.87
N THR A 212 5.55 -5.87 -6.68
CA THR A 212 7.02 -6.07 -6.67
C THR A 212 7.74 -4.91 -7.32
N LEU A 213 8.85 -4.48 -6.72
CA LEU A 213 9.69 -3.39 -7.21
C LEU A 213 10.85 -3.90 -8.04
N ASN A 214 11.01 -3.36 -9.25
CA ASN A 214 11.95 -3.81 -10.27
C ASN A 214 12.76 -2.64 -10.88
N LYS A 215 13.11 -1.62 -10.07
CA LYS A 215 14.08 -0.55 -10.40
C LYS A 215 13.88 0.10 -11.78
N GLY A 216 12.68 0.61 -12.08
CA GLY A 216 12.50 1.42 -13.30
C GLY A 216 11.11 1.49 -13.93
N ASN A 217 10.11 0.85 -13.34
CA ASN A 217 8.71 0.95 -13.79
C ASN A 217 7.72 0.65 -12.65
N ASP A 218 8.13 0.98 -11.43
CA ASP A 218 7.44 0.57 -10.22
C ASP A 218 6.09 1.26 -10.09
N ILE A 219 5.10 0.52 -9.58
CA ILE A 219 3.77 1.06 -9.32
C ILE A 219 3.87 1.89 -8.05
N THR A 220 3.53 3.18 -8.13
CA THR A 220 3.50 4.09 -6.97
C THR A 220 2.29 3.83 -6.09
N ALA A 221 2.31 4.31 -4.84
CA ALA A 221 1.20 4.15 -3.89
C ALA A 221 -0.15 4.64 -4.44
N LYS A 222 -0.16 5.76 -5.17
CA LYS A 222 -1.38 6.29 -5.82
C LYS A 222 -1.79 5.48 -7.06
N GLU A 223 -0.85 4.99 -7.85
CA GLU A 223 -1.16 4.10 -8.98
C GLU A 223 -1.75 2.77 -8.48
N ALA A 224 -1.28 2.23 -7.35
CA ALA A 224 -1.86 1.06 -6.70
C ALA A 224 -3.33 1.30 -6.31
N TYR A 225 -3.63 2.45 -5.68
CA TYR A 225 -5.03 2.84 -5.40
C TYR A 225 -5.88 2.89 -6.67
N ASN A 226 -5.34 3.45 -7.75
CA ASN A 226 -6.04 3.55 -9.03
C ASN A 226 -6.32 2.17 -9.64
N LEU A 227 -5.33 1.28 -9.63
CA LEU A 227 -5.47 -0.11 -10.09
C LEU A 227 -6.48 -0.91 -9.25
N LEU A 228 -6.40 -0.82 -7.91
CA LEU A 228 -7.34 -1.47 -7.00
C LEU A 228 -8.76 -0.91 -7.14
N SER A 229 -8.89 0.35 -7.54
CA SER A 229 -10.19 0.96 -7.92
C SER A 229 -10.67 0.54 -9.32
N GLY A 230 -9.99 -0.38 -10.01
CA GLY A 230 -10.35 -0.85 -11.34
C GLY A 230 -10.05 0.11 -12.49
N ARG A 231 -9.21 1.13 -12.27
CA ARG A 231 -8.78 2.07 -13.30
C ARG A 231 -7.49 1.61 -13.97
N SER A 232 -7.21 2.17 -15.15
CA SER A 232 -6.01 1.84 -15.92
C SER A 232 -4.91 2.88 -15.72
N ILE A 233 -3.67 2.42 -15.68
CA ILE A 233 -2.46 3.27 -15.63
C ILE A 233 -1.59 3.03 -16.86
N GLN A 234 -0.79 4.01 -17.25
CA GLN A 234 0.23 3.90 -18.29
C GLN A 234 1.60 3.75 -17.63
N LYS A 235 2.40 2.79 -18.11
CA LYS A 235 3.74 2.47 -17.61
C LYS A 235 4.71 2.26 -18.77
N ASN A 236 6.00 2.47 -18.51
CA ASN A 236 7.06 2.22 -19.49
C ASN A 236 7.61 0.81 -19.28
N ALA A 237 7.00 -0.18 -19.95
CA ALA A 237 7.39 -1.58 -19.81
C ALA A 237 8.62 -1.89 -20.66
N GLU A 238 9.50 -2.73 -20.13
CA GLU A 238 10.58 -3.35 -20.90
C GLU A 238 10.03 -4.58 -21.64
N ILE A 239 10.20 -4.58 -22.95
CA ILE A 239 9.68 -5.57 -23.89
C ILE A 239 10.88 -6.29 -24.50
N THR A 240 10.97 -7.60 -24.26
CA THR A 240 12.02 -8.51 -24.79
C THR A 240 11.77 -8.92 -26.25
N ASP A 241 12.39 -8.25 -27.19
CA ASP A 241 12.31 -8.63 -28.60
C ASP A 241 13.11 -9.90 -28.89
N LYS A 242 12.42 -11.03 -28.99
CA LYS A 242 13.02 -12.33 -29.31
C LYS A 242 13.48 -12.45 -30.76
N GLN A 243 13.06 -11.55 -31.64
CA GLN A 243 13.42 -11.61 -33.07
C GLN A 243 14.75 -10.92 -33.35
N ASN A 244 15.11 -9.92 -32.53
CA ASN A 244 16.35 -9.17 -32.66
C ASN A 244 17.28 -9.55 -31.50
N LEU A 245 18.46 -10.07 -31.83
CA LEU A 245 19.47 -10.45 -30.84
C LEU A 245 20.55 -9.37 -30.72
N THR A 246 21.10 -9.21 -29.52
CA THR A 246 22.33 -8.45 -29.28
C THR A 246 23.52 -9.16 -29.93
N GLU A 247 24.67 -8.48 -29.99
CA GLU A 247 25.93 -9.10 -30.45
C GLU A 247 26.32 -10.33 -29.62
N SER A 248 25.88 -10.42 -28.36
CA SER A 248 26.06 -11.57 -27.47
C SER A 248 25.04 -12.71 -27.68
N GLY A 249 24.11 -12.56 -28.63
CA GLY A 249 23.08 -13.56 -28.94
C GLY A 249 21.86 -13.53 -27.99
N GLU A 250 21.74 -12.52 -27.13
CA GLU A 250 20.60 -12.37 -26.22
C GLU A 250 19.46 -11.58 -26.87
N PRO A 251 18.19 -11.87 -26.57
CA PRO A 251 17.07 -11.05 -27.03
C PRO A 251 17.25 -9.58 -26.64
N THR A 252 17.08 -8.68 -27.60
CA THR A 252 17.12 -7.23 -27.36
C THR A 252 15.95 -6.80 -26.48
N LYS A 253 16.13 -5.70 -25.75
CA LYS A 253 15.13 -5.12 -24.87
C LYS A 253 14.84 -3.70 -25.33
N ARG A 254 13.55 -3.36 -25.40
CA ARG A 254 13.11 -1.99 -25.70
C ARG A 254 12.07 -1.54 -24.70
N LYS A 255 12.01 -0.24 -24.43
CA LYS A 255 10.98 0.33 -23.56
C LYS A 255 9.80 0.78 -24.40
N GLU A 256 8.59 0.36 -24.02
CA GLU A 256 7.35 0.78 -24.66
C GLU A 256 6.36 1.28 -23.61
N GLU A 257 5.61 2.32 -23.96
CA GLU A 257 4.45 2.75 -23.19
C GLU A 257 3.32 1.71 -23.35
N VAL A 258 2.89 1.15 -22.23
CA VAL A 258 1.77 0.20 -22.17
C VAL A 258 0.75 0.66 -21.15
N TRP A 259 -0.52 0.35 -21.41
CA TRP A 259 -1.57 0.53 -20.41
C TRP A 259 -1.81 -0.75 -19.65
N MET A 260 -2.09 -0.65 -18.36
CA MET A 260 -2.29 -1.79 -17.47
C MET A 260 -3.54 -1.59 -16.61
N LYS A 261 -4.27 -2.68 -16.37
CA LYS A 261 -5.43 -2.74 -15.46
C LYS A 261 -5.43 -4.06 -14.70
N LEU A 262 -6.01 -4.10 -13.50
CA LEU A 262 -6.27 -5.39 -12.84
C LEU A 262 -7.45 -6.11 -13.50
N ASP A 263 -7.27 -7.41 -13.67
CA ASP A 263 -8.32 -8.33 -14.10
C ASP A 263 -8.94 -8.97 -12.86
N PHE A 264 -10.10 -8.45 -12.43
CA PHE A 264 -10.79 -8.95 -11.25
C PHE A 264 -11.45 -10.33 -11.49
N ASP A 265 -11.55 -10.77 -12.74
CA ASP A 265 -12.12 -12.07 -13.10
C ASP A 265 -11.06 -13.19 -13.11
N LYS A 266 -9.77 -12.84 -13.09
CA LYS A 266 -8.67 -13.80 -13.25
C LYS A 266 -7.59 -13.60 -12.21
N LYS A 267 -7.30 -14.63 -11.42
CA LYS A 267 -6.16 -14.66 -10.49
C LYS A 267 -4.93 -15.34 -11.11
N ASN A 268 -3.74 -14.97 -10.66
CA ASN A 268 -2.47 -15.62 -10.99
C ASN A 268 -2.23 -16.83 -10.08
N GLU A 269 -1.12 -17.54 -10.28
CA GLU A 269 -0.72 -18.71 -9.49
C GLU A 269 -0.54 -18.40 -7.99
N GLN A 270 -0.27 -17.14 -7.64
CA GLN A 270 -0.15 -16.66 -6.27
C GLN A 270 -1.50 -16.22 -5.67
N GLY A 271 -2.63 -16.48 -6.36
CA GLY A 271 -3.97 -16.14 -5.90
C GLY A 271 -4.34 -14.65 -6.01
N GLN A 272 -3.51 -13.83 -6.66
CA GLN A 272 -3.73 -12.38 -6.81
C GLN A 272 -4.32 -12.03 -8.18
N PHE A 273 -5.13 -10.98 -8.29
CA PHE A 273 -5.70 -10.54 -9.57
C PHE A 273 -4.64 -10.36 -10.66
N SER A 274 -4.85 -10.82 -11.88
CA SER A 274 -3.83 -10.71 -12.94
C SER A 274 -3.84 -9.29 -13.55
N PHE A 275 -2.83 -8.96 -14.36
CA PHE A 275 -2.84 -7.72 -15.13
C PHE A 275 -3.37 -7.99 -16.54
N LYS A 276 -4.29 -7.14 -17.00
CA LYS A 276 -4.58 -6.93 -18.42
C LYS A 276 -3.65 -5.81 -18.92
N THR A 277 -2.85 -6.11 -19.94
CA THR A 277 -1.94 -5.14 -20.57
C THR A 277 -2.43 -4.81 -21.97
N PHE A 278 -2.48 -3.53 -22.31
CA PHE A 278 -2.85 -3.02 -23.63
C PHE A 278 -1.62 -2.35 -24.25
N TYR A 279 -1.02 -3.04 -25.22
CA TYR A 279 0.13 -2.57 -25.98
C TYR A 279 -0.28 -1.56 -27.05
N LYS A 280 0.69 -0.87 -27.66
CA LYS A 280 0.44 0.13 -28.70
C LYS A 280 -0.43 -0.39 -29.85
N ASN A 281 -0.22 -1.63 -30.28
CA ASN A 281 -0.99 -2.29 -31.35
C ASN A 281 -2.45 -2.56 -30.99
N TYR A 282 -2.83 -2.47 -29.71
CA TYR A 282 -4.22 -2.56 -29.27
C TYR A 282 -5.05 -1.37 -29.80
N GLY A 283 -4.40 -0.23 -30.07
CA GLY A 283 -5.04 0.92 -30.72
C GLY A 283 -5.81 1.85 -29.78
N PHE A 284 -5.52 1.82 -28.48
CA PHE A 284 -5.98 2.89 -27.59
C PHE A 284 -5.07 4.11 -27.72
N ASP A 285 -5.67 5.24 -28.08
CA ASP A 285 -5.02 6.54 -28.15
C ASP A 285 -5.71 7.48 -27.16
N LEU A 286 -4.96 7.91 -26.13
CA LEU A 286 -5.51 8.78 -25.09
C LEU A 286 -5.87 10.16 -25.62
N ASP A 287 -5.07 10.72 -26.54
CA ASP A 287 -5.29 12.06 -27.06
C ASP A 287 -6.55 12.12 -27.91
N LYS A 288 -6.71 11.14 -28.79
CA LYS A 288 -7.94 10.94 -29.53
C LYS A 288 -9.12 10.71 -28.59
N ALA A 289 -8.98 9.80 -27.62
CA ALA A 289 -10.04 9.50 -26.68
C ALA A 289 -10.48 10.72 -25.86
N VAL A 290 -9.59 11.67 -25.58
CA VAL A 290 -9.90 12.90 -24.86
C VAL A 290 -10.55 13.95 -25.77
N THR A 291 -10.03 14.13 -26.99
CA THR A 291 -10.54 15.09 -27.98
C THR A 291 -11.89 14.70 -28.60
N ASP A 292 -12.26 13.41 -28.55
CA ASP A 292 -13.58 12.91 -28.92
C ASP A 292 -14.71 13.37 -27.96
N HIS A 293 -14.38 14.00 -26.82
CA HIS A 293 -15.35 14.54 -25.85
C HIS A 293 -15.26 16.07 -25.76
N PRO A 294 -16.38 16.77 -25.47
CA PRO A 294 -16.40 18.23 -25.38
C PRO A 294 -15.85 18.74 -24.04
N ILE A 295 -14.59 18.43 -23.73
CA ILE A 295 -13.92 18.78 -22.48
C ILE A 295 -13.34 20.19 -22.59
N LYS A 296 -13.84 21.13 -21.78
CA LYS A 296 -13.45 22.54 -21.79
C LYS A 296 -11.97 22.76 -21.45
N GLU A 297 -11.41 21.93 -20.57
CA GLU A 297 -10.00 21.99 -20.15
C GLU A 297 -9.00 21.77 -21.31
N LEU A 298 -9.46 21.27 -22.47
CA LEU A 298 -8.59 21.10 -23.65
C LEU A 298 -8.24 22.39 -24.37
N ASN A 299 -9.02 23.45 -24.13
CA ASN A 299 -8.80 24.77 -24.74
C ASN A 299 -7.58 25.50 -24.14
N ASP A 300 -7.09 25.04 -22.99
CA ASP A 300 -5.91 25.58 -22.31
C ASP A 300 -4.78 24.51 -22.33
N PRO A 301 -3.58 24.82 -22.87
CA PRO A 301 -2.50 23.86 -22.99
C PRO A 301 -2.02 23.27 -21.65
N ASP A 302 -1.95 24.08 -20.59
CA ASP A 302 -1.48 23.65 -19.27
C ASP A 302 -2.52 22.74 -18.62
N HIS A 303 -3.81 23.08 -18.73
CA HIS A 303 -4.90 22.24 -18.26
C HIS A 303 -4.97 20.91 -19.02
N ARG A 304 -4.77 20.93 -20.35
CA ARG A 304 -4.67 19.72 -21.16
C ARG A 304 -3.51 18.84 -20.71
N GLU A 305 -2.32 19.39 -20.51
CA GLU A 305 -1.16 18.61 -20.05
C GLU A 305 -1.41 17.97 -18.67
N ARG A 306 -2.01 18.73 -17.74
CA ARG A 306 -2.39 18.22 -16.42
C ARG A 306 -3.42 17.11 -16.50
N LEU A 307 -4.46 17.26 -17.34
CA LEU A 307 -5.48 16.24 -17.57
C LEU A 307 -4.84 14.96 -18.13
N MET A 308 -4.02 15.08 -19.17
CA MET A 308 -3.33 13.95 -19.80
C MET A 308 -2.43 13.22 -18.81
N SER A 309 -1.62 13.95 -18.04
CA SER A 309 -0.74 13.40 -17.01
C SER A 309 -1.52 12.70 -15.88
N SER A 310 -2.66 13.26 -15.50
CA SER A 310 -3.56 12.68 -14.48
C SER A 310 -4.17 11.36 -14.96
N LEU A 311 -4.68 11.32 -16.19
CA LEU A 311 -5.28 10.14 -16.81
C LEU A 311 -4.25 9.03 -17.05
N LYS A 312 -3.03 9.37 -17.49
CA LYS A 312 -1.90 8.41 -17.62
C LYS A 312 -1.57 7.73 -16.29
N ARG A 313 -1.71 8.44 -15.17
CA ARG A 313 -1.53 7.86 -13.82
C ARG A 313 -2.76 7.11 -13.31
N GLY A 314 -3.83 7.00 -14.11
CA GLY A 314 -5.09 6.34 -13.77
C GLY A 314 -5.97 7.09 -12.78
N ASN A 315 -5.74 8.39 -12.59
CA ASN A 315 -6.59 9.20 -11.73
C ASN A 315 -7.98 9.34 -12.35
N LEU A 316 -8.99 9.42 -11.48
CA LEU A 316 -10.32 9.88 -11.83
C LEU A 316 -10.29 11.41 -11.79
N GLN A 317 -10.38 12.05 -12.95
CA GLN A 317 -10.16 13.49 -13.09
C GLN A 317 -11.49 14.21 -13.27
N SER A 318 -11.73 15.25 -12.48
CA SER A 318 -12.86 16.17 -12.70
C SER A 318 -12.59 17.00 -13.95
N VAL A 319 -13.61 17.14 -14.80
CA VAL A 319 -13.60 17.93 -16.03
C VAL A 319 -14.92 18.66 -16.19
N THR A 320 -14.94 19.64 -17.10
CA THR A 320 -16.14 20.39 -17.48
C THR A 320 -16.52 20.04 -18.91
N LEU A 321 -17.71 19.48 -19.11
CA LEU A 321 -18.25 19.15 -20.42
C LEU A 321 -19.09 20.32 -20.94
N GLU A 322 -18.86 20.72 -22.19
CA GLU A 322 -19.62 21.76 -22.87
C GLU A 322 -20.57 21.15 -23.91
N LYS A 323 -21.86 21.01 -23.57
CA LYS A 323 -22.88 20.51 -24.50
C LYS A 323 -23.92 21.59 -24.76
N ASN A 324 -24.12 21.95 -26.02
CA ASN A 324 -25.17 22.89 -26.45
C ASN A 324 -25.15 24.24 -25.70
N GLY A 325 -23.96 24.75 -25.37
CA GLY A 325 -23.80 25.99 -24.60
C GLY A 325 -24.05 25.86 -23.09
N THR A 326 -24.24 24.64 -22.58
CA THR A 326 -24.35 24.35 -21.13
C THR A 326 -23.09 23.64 -20.64
N GLU A 327 -22.63 24.03 -19.44
CA GLU A 327 -21.48 23.44 -18.77
C GLU A 327 -21.95 22.47 -17.69
N GLU A 328 -21.46 21.23 -17.75
CA GLU A 328 -21.73 20.19 -16.76
C GLU A 328 -20.42 19.64 -16.20
N LYS A 329 -20.34 19.48 -14.88
CA LYS A 329 -19.20 18.80 -14.25
C LYS A 329 -19.33 17.29 -14.38
N ALA A 330 -18.26 16.65 -14.84
CA ALA A 330 -18.15 15.20 -14.93
C ALA A 330 -16.80 14.73 -14.40
N PHE A 331 -16.66 13.42 -14.24
CA PHE A 331 -15.38 12.77 -13.97
C PHE A 331 -15.00 11.84 -15.11
N VAL A 332 -13.72 11.78 -15.44
CA VAL A 332 -13.19 10.93 -16.51
C VAL A 332 -12.04 10.06 -16.02
N ALA A 333 -11.97 8.84 -16.55
CA ALA A 333 -10.84 7.94 -16.39
C ALA A 333 -10.49 7.30 -17.74
N ALA A 334 -9.20 7.07 -17.99
CA ALA A 334 -8.75 6.35 -19.17
C ALA A 334 -9.31 4.91 -19.16
N SER A 335 -9.86 4.47 -20.29
CA SER A 335 -10.45 3.14 -20.44
C SER A 335 -9.92 2.42 -21.70
N PRO A 336 -8.63 2.03 -21.69
CA PRO A 336 -7.99 1.34 -22.81
C PRO A 336 -8.79 0.16 -23.34
N GLN A 337 -9.39 -0.64 -22.46
CA GLN A 337 -10.23 -1.79 -22.81
C GLN A 337 -11.36 -1.46 -23.80
N PHE A 338 -11.88 -0.24 -23.74
CA PHE A 338 -12.96 0.24 -24.60
C PHE A 338 -12.46 1.26 -25.63
N LYS A 339 -11.14 1.40 -25.76
CA LYS A 339 -10.43 2.36 -26.62
C LYS A 339 -10.98 3.80 -26.49
N ASN A 340 -11.38 4.19 -25.28
CA ASN A 340 -12.00 5.50 -25.01
C ASN A 340 -11.81 5.89 -23.53
N LEU A 341 -12.47 6.95 -23.09
CA LEU A 341 -12.65 7.30 -21.68
C LEU A 341 -13.92 6.64 -21.11
N SER A 342 -13.94 6.49 -19.79
CA SER A 342 -15.17 6.27 -19.03
C SER A 342 -15.55 7.57 -18.34
N LEU A 343 -16.80 8.01 -18.53
CA LEU A 343 -17.33 9.24 -17.96
C LEU A 343 -18.32 8.90 -16.84
N TYR A 344 -18.23 9.66 -15.75
CA TYR A 344 -19.06 9.52 -14.59
C TYR A 344 -19.71 10.86 -14.23
N ASP A 345 -20.93 10.81 -13.71
CA ASP A 345 -21.61 11.98 -13.17
C ASP A 345 -21.05 12.39 -11.80
N LYS A 346 -21.64 13.43 -11.20
CA LYS A 346 -21.29 13.92 -9.86
C LYS A 346 -21.41 12.87 -8.76
N ASP A 347 -22.27 11.86 -8.97
CA ASP A 347 -22.52 10.77 -8.03
C ASP A 347 -21.64 9.54 -8.37
N LEU A 348 -20.63 9.70 -9.23
CA LEU A 348 -19.73 8.66 -9.70
C LEU A 348 -20.42 7.49 -10.39
N LYS A 349 -21.63 7.69 -10.92
CA LYS A 349 -22.30 6.69 -11.74
C LYS A 349 -21.76 6.76 -13.16
N LEU A 350 -21.47 5.61 -13.74
CA LEU A 350 -20.99 5.52 -15.13
C LEU A 350 -22.11 5.99 -16.08
N VAL A 351 -21.88 7.12 -16.76
CA VAL A 351 -22.86 7.71 -17.71
C VAL A 351 -22.47 7.50 -19.17
N TYR A 352 -21.20 7.24 -19.46
CA TYR A 352 -20.75 6.86 -20.79
C TYR A 352 -19.54 5.93 -20.75
N GLN A 353 -19.61 4.89 -21.58
CA GLN A 353 -18.52 4.01 -21.94
C GLN A 353 -18.80 3.47 -23.34
N LYS A 354 -17.80 3.50 -24.22
CA LYS A 354 -17.93 2.87 -25.54
C LYS A 354 -18.13 1.36 -25.36
N PRO A 355 -19.05 0.71 -26.11
CA PRO A 355 -19.14 -0.75 -26.11
C PRO A 355 -17.80 -1.39 -26.48
N GLN A 356 -17.49 -2.54 -25.88
CA GLN A 356 -16.28 -3.27 -26.25
C GLN A 356 -16.45 -3.78 -27.68
N GLU A 357 -15.53 -3.40 -28.57
CA GLU A 357 -15.48 -3.96 -29.92
C GLU A 357 -15.30 -5.48 -29.82
N ALA A 358 -16.08 -6.25 -30.60
CA ALA A 358 -16.02 -7.71 -30.59
C ALA A 358 -14.57 -8.17 -30.79
N LYS A 359 -14.15 -9.15 -29.97
CA LYS A 359 -12.77 -9.63 -29.87
C LYS A 359 -12.15 -9.86 -31.26
N VAL A 360 -11.18 -9.03 -31.66
CA VAL A 360 -10.04 -9.57 -32.40
C VAL A 360 -9.40 -10.57 -31.44
N GLN A 361 -9.29 -11.83 -31.85
CA GLN A 361 -8.77 -12.94 -31.05
C GLN A 361 -7.62 -12.47 -30.17
N ASN A 362 -7.69 -12.85 -28.90
CA ASN A 362 -6.61 -12.73 -27.95
C ASN A 362 -5.27 -12.93 -28.66
N GLN A 363 -4.49 -11.86 -28.84
CA GLN A 363 -3.04 -11.99 -28.76
C GLN A 363 -2.72 -12.28 -27.30
N GLU A 364 -3.17 -13.44 -26.84
CA GLU A 364 -2.59 -14.15 -25.71
C GLU A 364 -1.11 -14.26 -26.05
N ASP A 365 -0.31 -13.56 -25.25
CA ASP A 365 0.96 -13.96 -24.67
C ASP A 365 1.62 -15.24 -25.25
N THR A 366 1.84 -15.26 -26.57
CA THR A 366 2.61 -16.30 -27.27
C THR A 366 4.06 -15.84 -27.49
N GLY A 367 4.40 -14.62 -27.09
CA GLY A 367 5.74 -14.04 -27.28
C GLY A 367 6.51 -13.73 -26.00
N TYR A 368 5.87 -13.41 -24.89
CA TYR A 368 6.51 -12.63 -23.82
C TYR A 368 6.32 -13.25 -22.43
N GLN A 369 6.72 -14.51 -22.29
CA GLN A 369 6.99 -15.09 -20.98
C GLN A 369 8.01 -14.23 -20.22
N ARG A 370 7.57 -13.71 -19.07
CA ARG A 370 8.38 -12.97 -18.10
C ARG A 370 9.58 -13.83 -17.69
N SER A 371 10.79 -13.31 -17.89
CA SER A 371 11.98 -13.82 -17.20
C SER A 371 11.77 -13.72 -15.69
N ARG A 372 11.98 -14.84 -15.00
CA ARG A 372 11.92 -14.99 -13.54
C ARG A 372 12.95 -14.12 -12.82
#